data_AF-A0A9P8UE59-F1
#
_entry.id   AF-A0A9P8UE59-F1
#
_cell.length_a   1.000
_cell.length_b   1.000
_cell.length_c   1.000
_cell.angle_alpha   90.00
_cell.angle_beta   90.00
_cell.angle_gamma   90.00
#
_symmetry.space_group_name_H-M   'P 1'
#
loop_
_entity.id
_entity.type
_entity.pdbx_description
1 polymer ?
#
loop_
_entity_poly.entity_id
_entity_poly.type
_entity_poly.pdbx_seq_one_letter_code
_entity_poly.pdbx_strand_id
1 'polypeptide(L)'
;MEEWSKRHFFFHGKKGHDSEKKDCHWCQIRSFKHHNEFPVTIINHIDNTVPSSHFRFTDHSVYRRGVEPARDEFRSGCDCDHGEQCQYDTCHCLQELEDSGDDSEMEYGTHGDASPKKAYAYHTHGIKRGHLRSKVLESREPIYECHDGCACGPDCPNRVVERGRRIPLQIFRTPNRGWGVRSTVDLKKGQFVDTYMGEVITPEEADRRRALSDIASRKDVYLFALDKFSDPESPDERLRGPPLEVDGEFMSGPSRFINHSCDPNLRIFARVGDHADKHLHDLAFFAIRDIPKGDELTFDYVDGVKDDDMVNDALDPAKKKDMAICLCGTAKCRGFLW
;
A
#
# COMPACT_ATOMS: atom_id res chain seq x y z
N MET A 1 0.73 -15.07 -28.29
CA MET A 1 1.61 -15.23 -27.12
C MET A 1 2.14 -13.86 -26.79
N GLU A 2 1.92 -13.37 -25.58
CA GLU A 2 2.32 -12.01 -25.21
C GLU A 2 3.84 -11.94 -25.01
N GLU A 3 4.49 -10.90 -25.57
CA GLU A 3 5.95 -10.75 -25.62
C GLU A 3 6.63 -10.90 -24.24
N TRP A 4 6.00 -10.40 -23.17
CA TRP A 4 6.55 -10.44 -21.81
C TRP A 4 6.73 -11.87 -21.27
N SER A 5 5.96 -12.83 -21.78
CA SER A 5 6.00 -14.24 -21.38
C SER A 5 6.87 -15.12 -22.29
N LYS A 6 7.40 -14.58 -23.41
CA LYS A 6 8.16 -15.38 -24.38
C LYS A 6 9.40 -16.01 -23.79
N ARG A 7 10.21 -15.26 -23.01
CA ARG A 7 11.40 -15.81 -22.37
C ARG A 7 11.05 -16.97 -21.42
N HIS A 8 9.96 -16.84 -20.66
CA HIS A 8 9.47 -17.95 -19.84
C HIS A 8 9.22 -19.19 -20.70
N PHE A 9 8.44 -19.05 -21.77
CA PHE A 9 8.07 -20.16 -22.64
C PHE A 9 9.29 -20.86 -23.28
N PHE A 10 10.31 -20.11 -23.69
CA PHE A 10 11.47 -20.68 -24.37
C PHE A 10 12.52 -21.29 -23.45
N PHE A 11 12.67 -20.82 -22.21
CA PHE A 11 13.81 -21.18 -21.36
C PHE A 11 13.44 -21.84 -20.04
N HIS A 12 12.19 -21.74 -19.59
CA HIS A 12 11.79 -22.29 -18.30
C HIS A 12 11.81 -23.83 -18.30
N GLY A 13 12.45 -24.43 -17.27
CA GLY A 13 12.55 -25.88 -17.10
C GLY A 13 13.65 -26.56 -17.94
N LYS A 14 14.45 -25.80 -18.69
CA LYS A 14 15.59 -26.34 -19.43
C LYS A 14 16.85 -26.36 -18.57
N LYS A 15 17.62 -27.46 -18.62
CA LYS A 15 18.91 -27.58 -17.92
C LYS A 15 19.85 -26.45 -18.35
N GLY A 16 20.48 -25.79 -17.39
CA GLY A 16 21.44 -24.70 -17.63
C GLY A 16 20.87 -23.29 -17.66
N HIS A 17 19.54 -23.11 -17.48
CA HIS A 17 18.86 -21.80 -17.52
C HIS A 17 18.21 -21.41 -16.19
N ASP A 18 18.68 -21.93 -15.06
CA ASP A 18 18.08 -21.66 -13.73
C ASP A 18 18.15 -20.18 -13.33
N SER A 19 19.16 -19.44 -13.79
CA SER A 19 19.27 -17.98 -13.61
C SER A 19 18.14 -17.23 -14.32
N GLU A 20 17.67 -17.72 -15.47
CA GLU A 20 16.59 -17.09 -16.23
C GLU A 20 15.26 -17.12 -15.49
N LYS A 21 15.07 -18.09 -14.58
CA LYS A 21 13.88 -18.16 -13.73
C LYS A 21 13.81 -16.97 -12.77
N LYS A 22 14.95 -16.50 -12.26
CA LYS A 22 15.01 -15.37 -11.31
C LYS A 22 14.70 -14.04 -11.98
N ASP A 23 15.05 -13.88 -13.25
CA ASP A 23 14.83 -12.64 -14.01
C ASP A 23 13.50 -12.63 -14.78
N CYS A 24 12.74 -13.72 -14.72
CA CYS A 24 11.49 -13.87 -15.43
C CYS A 24 10.31 -13.32 -14.61
N HIS A 25 9.68 -12.22 -15.10
CA HIS A 25 8.48 -11.64 -14.48
C HIS A 25 7.33 -12.64 -14.30
N TRP A 26 7.14 -13.55 -15.26
CA TRP A 26 6.12 -14.60 -15.14
C TRP A 26 6.37 -15.51 -13.94
N CYS A 27 7.62 -15.93 -13.72
CA CYS A 27 7.98 -16.76 -12.58
C CYS A 27 7.81 -16.01 -11.25
N GLN A 28 8.22 -14.74 -11.20
CA GLN A 28 8.11 -13.89 -10.01
C GLN A 28 6.65 -13.65 -9.62
N ILE A 29 5.78 -13.33 -10.59
CA ILE A 29 4.35 -13.13 -10.32
C ILE A 29 3.70 -14.43 -9.82
N ARG A 30 4.07 -15.57 -10.40
CA ARG A 30 3.52 -16.88 -9.99
C ARG A 30 4.04 -17.37 -8.65
N SER A 31 5.12 -16.80 -8.12
CA SER A 31 5.61 -17.14 -6.78
C SER A 31 4.86 -16.40 -5.67
N PHE A 32 4.02 -15.42 -5.98
CA PHE A 32 3.22 -14.72 -4.98
C PHE A 32 2.32 -15.71 -4.23
N LYS A 33 2.32 -15.60 -2.89
CA LYS A 33 1.61 -16.50 -1.96
C LYS A 33 0.19 -16.87 -2.40
N HIS A 34 -0.56 -15.89 -2.91
CA HIS A 34 -1.96 -16.04 -3.27
C HIS A 34 -2.24 -16.03 -4.78
N HIS A 35 -1.22 -16.20 -5.64
CA HIS A 35 -1.39 -16.09 -7.10
C HIS A 35 -2.42 -17.07 -7.68
N ASN A 36 -2.49 -18.30 -7.17
CA ASN A 36 -3.39 -19.31 -7.72
C ASN A 36 -4.88 -18.96 -7.53
N GLU A 37 -5.22 -18.28 -6.44
CA GLU A 37 -6.59 -17.84 -6.14
C GLU A 37 -6.85 -16.42 -6.68
N PHE A 38 -5.84 -15.54 -6.57
CA PHE A 38 -5.91 -14.12 -6.89
C PHE A 38 -4.76 -13.73 -7.83
N PRO A 39 -4.82 -14.13 -9.11
CA PRO A 39 -3.72 -13.96 -10.05
C PRO A 39 -3.38 -12.49 -10.30
N VAL A 40 -2.13 -12.24 -10.66
CA VAL A 40 -1.72 -11.03 -11.37
C VAL A 40 -1.51 -11.41 -12.83
N THR A 41 -2.11 -10.67 -13.74
CA THR A 41 -1.87 -10.82 -15.19
C THR A 41 -1.29 -9.54 -15.75
N ILE A 42 -0.55 -9.64 -16.85
CA ILE A 42 -0.04 -8.49 -17.60
C ILE A 42 -0.61 -8.62 -19.01
N ILE A 43 -1.26 -7.58 -19.53
CA ILE A 43 -1.78 -7.57 -20.91
C ILE A 43 -1.34 -6.31 -21.65
N ASN A 44 -1.09 -6.43 -22.94
CA ASN A 44 -0.85 -5.28 -23.81
C ASN A 44 -1.55 -5.48 -25.16
N HIS A 45 -2.49 -4.58 -25.47
CA HIS A 45 -3.22 -4.54 -26.74
C HIS A 45 -3.01 -3.22 -27.50
N ILE A 46 -2.12 -2.35 -27.01
CA ILE A 46 -1.89 -1.00 -27.53
C ILE A 46 -0.61 -0.95 -28.37
N ASP A 47 0.47 -1.52 -27.85
CA ASP A 47 1.80 -1.46 -28.47
C ASP A 47 2.61 -2.73 -28.15
N ASN A 48 3.89 -2.74 -28.53
CA ASN A 48 4.83 -3.85 -28.26
C ASN A 48 5.64 -3.66 -26.97
N THR A 49 5.29 -2.69 -26.13
CA THR A 49 6.01 -2.41 -24.88
C THR A 49 5.84 -3.55 -23.89
N VAL A 50 6.93 -3.91 -23.21
CA VAL A 50 6.94 -4.84 -22.08
C VAL A 50 7.46 -4.14 -20.83
N PRO A 51 7.14 -4.62 -19.62
CA PRO A 51 7.78 -4.11 -18.40
C PRO A 51 9.31 -4.23 -18.50
N SER A 52 10.03 -3.29 -17.89
CA SER A 52 11.49 -3.23 -17.95
C SER A 52 12.13 -4.54 -17.49
N SER A 53 13.11 -5.05 -18.24
CA SER A 53 13.87 -6.25 -17.87
C SER A 53 14.70 -6.08 -16.59
N HIS A 54 14.88 -4.84 -16.11
CA HIS A 54 15.55 -4.53 -14.85
C HIS A 54 14.59 -4.50 -13.65
N PHE A 55 13.29 -4.42 -13.91
CA PHE A 55 12.27 -4.47 -12.85
C PHE A 55 12.10 -5.89 -12.30
N ARG A 56 11.82 -6.02 -11.00
CA ARG A 56 11.57 -7.29 -10.31
C ARG A 56 10.25 -7.21 -9.55
N PHE A 57 9.38 -8.20 -9.75
CA PHE A 57 8.16 -8.33 -8.96
C PHE A 57 8.49 -8.94 -7.59
N THR A 58 7.92 -8.36 -6.53
CA THR A 58 7.99 -8.87 -5.15
C THR A 58 6.61 -8.83 -4.49
N ASP A 59 6.39 -9.68 -3.50
CA ASP A 59 5.19 -9.73 -2.65
C ASP A 59 5.45 -9.26 -1.20
N HIS A 60 6.63 -8.71 -0.95
CA HIS A 60 7.01 -8.08 0.32
C HIS A 60 8.05 -6.98 0.08
N SER A 61 8.09 -6.01 1.00
CA SER A 61 9.13 -4.98 1.02
C SER A 61 10.46 -5.56 1.50
N VAL A 62 11.57 -5.00 1.00
CA VAL A 62 12.93 -5.45 1.33
C VAL A 62 13.69 -4.33 2.01
N TYR A 63 14.14 -4.56 3.24
CA TYR A 63 14.90 -3.58 4.01
C TYR A 63 16.35 -3.50 3.49
N ARG A 64 16.82 -2.27 3.28
CA ARG A 64 18.20 -2.01 2.83
C ARG A 64 19.09 -1.63 4.01
N ARG A 65 20.38 -1.46 3.71
CA ARG A 65 21.40 -1.14 4.71
C ARG A 65 20.99 0.12 5.47
N GLY A 66 21.05 0.05 6.80
CA GLY A 66 20.66 1.14 7.69
C GLY A 66 19.19 1.14 8.08
N VAL A 67 18.39 0.22 7.53
CA VAL A 67 16.98 0.01 7.91
C VAL A 67 16.87 -1.29 8.69
N GLU A 68 16.43 -1.18 9.94
CA GLU A 68 16.23 -2.34 10.82
C GLU A 68 14.84 -2.25 11.49
N PRO A 69 14.11 -3.38 11.57
CA PRO A 69 12.93 -3.45 12.40
C PRO A 69 13.30 -3.39 13.89
N ALA A 70 12.30 -3.16 14.72
CA ALA A 70 12.44 -3.27 16.16
C ALA A 70 12.97 -4.66 16.53
N ARG A 71 13.87 -4.68 17.51
CA ARG A 71 14.39 -5.95 18.05
C ARG A 71 13.25 -6.74 18.67
N ASP A 72 13.35 -8.06 18.56
CA ASP A 72 12.34 -8.99 19.08
C ASP A 72 11.98 -8.76 20.56
N GLU A 73 12.92 -8.24 21.36
CA GLU A 73 12.74 -7.90 22.78
C GLU A 73 11.72 -6.78 23.03
N PHE A 74 11.49 -5.90 22.05
CA PHE A 74 10.51 -4.81 22.14
C PHE A 74 9.17 -5.17 21.50
N ARG A 75 9.07 -6.34 20.86
CA ARG A 75 7.84 -6.74 20.19
C ARG A 75 6.75 -7.05 21.20
N SER A 76 5.58 -6.48 20.97
CA SER A 76 4.43 -6.63 21.87
C SER A 76 3.17 -6.94 21.06
N GLY A 77 2.71 -8.19 21.16
CA GLY A 77 1.43 -8.63 20.60
C GLY A 77 0.32 -8.70 21.64
N CYS A 78 -0.92 -8.88 21.20
CA CYS A 78 -2.03 -9.15 22.10
C CYS A 78 -2.00 -10.59 22.63
N ASP A 79 -2.58 -10.77 23.81
CA ASP A 79 -2.78 -12.03 24.52
C ASP A 79 -4.22 -12.57 24.38
N CYS A 80 -5.00 -12.02 23.44
CA CYS A 80 -6.36 -12.46 23.18
C CYS A 80 -6.44 -13.95 22.87
N ASP A 81 -7.31 -14.67 23.58
CA ASP A 81 -7.53 -16.11 23.42
C ASP A 81 -8.08 -16.48 22.04
N HIS A 82 -8.91 -15.58 21.47
CA HIS A 82 -9.59 -15.80 20.20
C HIS A 82 -9.54 -14.53 19.36
N GLY A 83 -9.36 -14.68 18.04
CA GLY A 83 -9.28 -13.53 17.12
C GLY A 83 -10.48 -12.58 17.18
N GLU A 84 -11.68 -13.07 17.51
CA GLU A 84 -12.87 -12.21 17.63
C GLU A 84 -12.72 -11.16 18.76
N GLN A 85 -11.92 -11.42 19.80
CA GLN A 85 -11.62 -10.45 20.86
C GLN A 85 -10.77 -9.28 20.36
N CYS A 86 -10.00 -9.47 19.28
CA CYS A 86 -9.15 -8.43 18.70
C CYS A 86 -9.94 -7.31 17.98
N GLN A 87 -11.27 -7.39 17.97
CA GLN A 87 -12.16 -6.35 17.44
C GLN A 87 -12.46 -5.25 18.48
N TYR A 88 -12.19 -5.52 19.75
CA TYR A 88 -12.58 -4.68 20.88
C TYR A 88 -11.40 -3.88 21.45
N ASP A 89 -11.70 -2.72 22.03
CA ASP A 89 -10.77 -1.82 22.71
C ASP A 89 -9.91 -2.48 23.80
N THR A 90 -10.36 -3.61 24.35
CA THR A 90 -9.59 -4.45 25.29
C THR A 90 -8.36 -5.13 24.66
N CYS A 91 -8.27 -5.18 23.32
CA CYS A 91 -7.13 -5.76 22.62
C CYS A 91 -5.92 -4.81 22.67
N HIS A 92 -4.78 -5.28 23.19
CA HIS A 92 -3.54 -4.49 23.28
C HIS A 92 -3.11 -3.86 21.94
N CYS A 93 -3.39 -4.51 20.81
CA CYS A 93 -3.05 -3.94 19.49
C CYS A 93 -3.77 -2.61 19.21
N LEU A 94 -4.90 -2.33 19.87
CA LEU A 94 -5.73 -1.15 19.65
C LEU A 94 -5.54 -0.05 20.71
N GLN A 95 -4.59 -0.20 21.63
CA GLN A 95 -4.43 0.67 22.81
C GLN A 95 -4.10 2.14 22.48
N GLU A 96 -3.61 2.42 21.27
CA GLU A 96 -3.26 3.77 20.83
C GLU A 96 -4.36 4.47 20.02
N LEU A 97 -5.50 3.80 19.80
CA LEU A 97 -6.64 4.45 19.18
C LEU A 97 -7.22 5.46 20.16
N GLU A 98 -7.35 6.71 19.73
CA GLU A 98 -8.05 7.73 20.51
C GLU A 98 -9.52 7.34 20.66
N ASP A 99 -10.04 7.44 21.90
CA ASP A 99 -11.44 7.18 22.23
C ASP A 99 -12.31 8.31 21.67
N SER A 100 -12.50 8.29 20.36
CA SER A 100 -13.32 9.24 19.62
C SER A 100 -14.77 8.84 19.86
N GLY A 101 -15.31 9.38 20.95
CA GLY A 101 -16.58 9.03 21.58
C GLY A 101 -17.84 9.33 20.78
N ASP A 102 -17.94 8.89 19.53
CA ASP A 102 -19.19 8.96 18.79
C ASP A 102 -19.49 7.76 17.86
N ASP A 103 -20.74 7.33 18.00
CA ASP A 103 -21.63 6.50 17.18
C ASP A 103 -21.42 4.99 16.87
N SER A 104 -22.10 4.19 17.70
CA SER A 104 -23.15 3.22 17.30
C SER A 104 -22.80 1.77 16.92
N GLU A 105 -22.43 0.97 17.92
CA GLU A 105 -23.15 -0.28 18.26
C GLU A 105 -23.21 -0.37 19.79
N MET A 106 -24.09 0.41 20.43
CA MET A 106 -24.33 0.25 21.87
C MET A 106 -25.10 -1.05 22.12
N GLU A 107 -24.39 -2.13 22.42
CA GLU A 107 -24.99 -3.27 23.12
C GLU A 107 -25.22 -2.83 24.57
N TYR A 108 -26.48 -2.64 24.95
CA TYR A 108 -26.86 -2.36 26.33
C TYR A 108 -26.59 -3.61 27.18
N GLY A 109 -25.44 -3.65 27.85
CA GLY A 109 -25.18 -4.60 28.93
C GLY A 109 -26.10 -4.31 30.11
N THR A 110 -26.95 -5.27 30.47
CA THR A 110 -27.54 -5.34 31.81
C THR A 110 -26.41 -5.48 32.82
N HIS A 111 -26.30 -4.57 33.79
CA HIS A 111 -25.36 -4.55 34.93
C HIS A 111 -24.13 -3.63 34.82
N GLY A 112 -24.30 -2.33 34.57
CA GLY A 112 -23.46 -1.25 35.16
C GLY A 112 -21.93 -1.25 34.97
N ASP A 113 -21.38 -2.20 34.23
CA ASP A 113 -19.98 -2.32 33.86
C ASP A 113 -19.83 -1.97 32.38
N ALA A 114 -18.80 -1.20 32.04
CA ALA A 114 -18.62 -0.73 30.66
C ALA A 114 -18.33 -1.95 29.76
N SER A 115 -19.27 -2.29 28.89
CA SER A 115 -19.09 -3.41 27.96
C SER A 115 -17.98 -3.07 26.95
N PRO A 116 -17.08 -4.02 26.60
CA PRO A 116 -16.03 -3.79 25.62
C PRO A 116 -16.58 -3.24 24.30
N LYS A 117 -15.99 -2.17 23.78
CA LYS A 117 -16.47 -1.51 22.56
C LYS A 117 -15.66 -1.97 21.35
N LYS A 118 -16.34 -2.20 20.22
CA LYS A 118 -15.67 -2.57 18.96
C LYS A 118 -14.89 -1.38 18.39
N ALA A 119 -13.56 -1.37 18.56
CA ALA A 119 -12.70 -0.26 18.18
C ALA A 119 -11.93 -0.46 16.85
N TYR A 120 -11.68 -1.71 16.44
CA TYR A 120 -10.81 -1.98 15.28
C TYR A 120 -11.34 -1.42 13.94
N ALA A 121 -10.45 -1.31 12.95
CA ALA A 121 -10.68 -0.54 11.73
C ALA A 121 -11.69 -1.15 10.74
N TYR A 122 -12.12 -2.40 10.93
CA TYR A 122 -12.93 -3.13 9.95
C TYR A 122 -14.37 -3.36 10.39
N HIS A 123 -15.26 -3.56 9.42
CA HIS A 123 -16.63 -4.00 9.69
C HIS A 123 -16.65 -5.48 10.15
N THR A 124 -17.46 -5.76 11.17
CA THR A 124 -17.53 -7.07 11.85
C THR A 124 -18.41 -8.08 11.11
N HIS A 125 -19.54 -7.63 10.56
CA HIS A 125 -20.59 -8.49 10.03
C HIS A 125 -21.14 -8.02 8.68
N GLY A 126 -21.96 -8.87 8.08
CA GLY A 126 -22.69 -8.59 6.87
C GLY A 126 -21.81 -8.51 5.61
N ILE A 127 -22.37 -7.90 4.57
CA ILE A 127 -21.74 -7.82 3.24
C ILE A 127 -20.45 -6.98 3.22
N LYS A 128 -20.20 -6.20 4.27
CA LYS A 128 -19.01 -5.34 4.42
C LYS A 128 -17.95 -5.97 5.32
N ARG A 129 -18.14 -7.19 5.84
CA ARG A 129 -17.19 -7.82 6.77
C ARG A 129 -15.77 -7.78 6.19
N GLY A 130 -14.81 -7.27 6.96
CA GLY A 130 -13.42 -7.11 6.55
C GLY A 130 -13.12 -5.89 5.68
N HIS A 131 -14.12 -5.07 5.33
CA HIS A 131 -13.91 -3.76 4.72
C HIS A 131 -13.66 -2.71 5.79
N LEU A 132 -12.85 -1.71 5.45
CA LEU A 132 -12.53 -0.58 6.29
C LEU A 132 -13.80 0.22 6.62
N ARG A 133 -13.95 0.60 7.90
CA ARG A 133 -15.08 1.40 8.38
C ARG A 133 -15.06 2.80 7.77
N SER A 134 -16.24 3.38 7.56
CA SER A 134 -16.37 4.76 7.03
C SER A 134 -15.58 5.78 7.84
N LYS A 135 -15.59 5.66 9.18
CA LYS A 135 -14.83 6.53 10.09
C LYS A 135 -13.35 6.59 9.71
N VAL A 136 -12.69 5.43 9.59
CA VAL A 136 -11.27 5.35 9.24
C VAL A 136 -11.04 5.83 7.81
N LEU A 137 -11.92 5.47 6.87
CA LEU A 137 -11.86 5.96 5.48
C LEU A 137 -11.89 7.49 5.37
N GLU A 138 -12.62 8.15 6.27
CA GLU A 138 -12.85 9.59 6.30
C GLU A 138 -11.81 10.35 7.13
N SER A 139 -11.37 9.82 8.27
CA SER A 139 -10.42 10.48 9.18
C SER A 139 -8.95 10.26 8.83
N ARG A 140 -8.61 9.27 7.98
CA ARG A 140 -7.23 8.91 7.60
C ARG A 140 -6.37 8.51 8.81
N GLU A 141 -7.00 8.06 9.88
CA GLU A 141 -6.33 7.46 11.03
C GLU A 141 -5.51 6.24 10.59
N PRO A 142 -4.38 5.96 11.27
CA PRO A 142 -3.63 4.75 11.01
C PRO A 142 -4.45 3.50 11.38
N ILE A 143 -4.17 2.41 10.69
CA ILE A 143 -4.81 1.12 10.93
C ILE A 143 -3.87 0.29 11.82
N TYR A 144 -4.29 0.00 13.04
CA TYR A 144 -3.55 -0.92 13.92
C TYR A 144 -4.09 -2.34 13.79
N GLU A 145 -3.27 -3.23 13.24
CA GLU A 145 -3.57 -4.65 13.09
C GLU A 145 -2.84 -5.51 14.12
N CYS A 146 -3.36 -6.72 14.33
CA CYS A 146 -2.54 -7.77 14.92
C CYS A 146 -1.39 -8.16 13.98
N HIS A 147 -0.41 -8.86 14.55
CA HIS A 147 0.84 -9.24 13.88
C HIS A 147 1.40 -10.54 14.48
N ASP A 148 2.51 -11.05 13.96
CA ASP A 148 3.07 -12.36 14.34
C ASP A 148 3.40 -12.54 15.84
N GLY A 149 3.55 -11.45 16.60
CA GLY A 149 3.70 -11.51 18.06
C GLY A 149 2.41 -11.76 18.84
N CYS A 150 1.24 -11.77 18.20
CA CYS A 150 -0.06 -11.90 18.85
C CYS A 150 -0.54 -13.36 18.97
N ALA A 151 -1.26 -13.68 20.06
CA ALA A 151 -1.84 -15.01 20.31
C ALA A 151 -3.04 -15.37 19.40
N CYS A 152 -3.65 -14.39 18.73
CA CYS A 152 -4.94 -14.51 18.05
C CYS A 152 -4.98 -15.31 16.73
N GLY A 153 -3.82 -15.79 16.25
CA GLY A 153 -3.71 -16.62 15.04
C GLY A 153 -3.98 -15.89 13.71
N PRO A 154 -3.84 -16.61 12.57
CA PRO A 154 -3.88 -16.02 11.22
C PRO A 154 -5.27 -15.60 10.73
N ASP A 155 -6.33 -16.21 11.28
CA ASP A 155 -7.72 -15.93 10.94
C ASP A 155 -8.29 -14.74 11.72
N CYS A 156 -7.48 -14.08 12.55
CA CYS A 156 -7.89 -12.90 13.31
C CYS A 156 -8.53 -11.84 12.40
N PRO A 157 -9.75 -11.35 12.69
CA PRO A 157 -10.42 -10.33 11.88
C PRO A 157 -9.60 -9.04 11.75
N ASN A 158 -8.67 -8.77 12.67
CA ASN A 158 -7.77 -7.61 12.66
C ASN A 158 -6.40 -7.89 11.99
N ARG A 159 -6.37 -8.68 10.90
CA ARG A 159 -5.16 -9.01 10.09
C ARG A 159 -5.44 -8.95 8.58
N VAL A 160 -6.28 -8.01 8.14
CA VAL A 160 -6.72 -7.90 6.74
C VAL A 160 -5.55 -7.57 5.80
N VAL A 161 -4.75 -6.56 6.14
CA VAL A 161 -3.60 -6.14 5.34
C VAL A 161 -2.49 -7.18 5.40
N GLU A 162 -2.20 -7.71 6.60
CA GLU A 162 -1.19 -8.77 6.81
C GLU A 162 -1.42 -10.01 5.93
N ARG A 163 -2.69 -10.38 5.72
CA ARG A 163 -3.07 -11.52 4.87
C ARG A 163 -2.77 -11.32 3.40
N GLY A 164 -2.34 -10.13 2.99
CA GLY A 164 -1.98 -9.78 1.62
C GLY A 164 -3.20 -9.73 0.69
N ARG A 165 -2.92 -9.42 -0.58
CA ARG A 165 -3.95 -9.24 -1.60
C ARG A 165 -4.84 -10.47 -1.78
N ARG A 166 -6.16 -10.24 -1.70
CA ARG A 166 -7.23 -11.23 -1.94
C ARG A 166 -8.14 -10.87 -3.12
N ILE A 167 -7.57 -10.20 -4.12
CA ILE A 167 -8.27 -9.83 -5.36
C ILE A 167 -7.39 -10.07 -6.59
N PRO A 168 -7.95 -10.54 -7.71
CA PRO A 168 -7.20 -10.63 -8.96
C PRO A 168 -6.93 -9.24 -9.53
N LEU A 169 -5.71 -9.02 -10.00
CA LEU A 169 -5.28 -7.78 -10.64
C LEU A 169 -4.77 -8.04 -12.05
N GLN A 170 -4.92 -7.04 -12.90
CA GLN A 170 -4.41 -7.03 -14.25
C GLN A 170 -3.65 -5.73 -14.49
N ILE A 171 -2.35 -5.86 -14.71
CA ILE A 171 -1.50 -4.80 -15.23
C ILE A 171 -1.80 -4.70 -16.73
N PHE A 172 -2.15 -3.52 -17.22
CA PHE A 172 -2.52 -3.32 -18.62
C PHE A 172 -1.86 -2.08 -19.20
N ARG A 173 -1.63 -2.09 -20.52
CA ARG A 173 -1.14 -0.90 -21.22
C ARG A 173 -2.30 0.08 -21.44
N THR A 174 -2.18 1.29 -20.89
CA THR A 174 -3.11 2.39 -21.12
C THR A 174 -2.81 3.08 -22.47
N PRO A 175 -3.76 3.83 -23.05
CA PRO A 175 -3.51 4.55 -24.30
C PRO A 175 -2.44 5.64 -24.22
N ASN A 176 -2.30 6.32 -23.07
CA ASN A 176 -1.51 7.57 -22.96
C ASN A 176 -0.74 7.76 -21.64
N ARG A 177 -0.89 6.88 -20.65
CA ARG A 177 -0.25 7.00 -19.32
C ARG A 177 0.78 5.91 -19.02
N GLY A 178 1.07 5.08 -20.01
CA GLY A 178 1.96 3.94 -19.86
C GLY A 178 1.23 2.73 -19.30
N TRP A 179 1.79 2.05 -18.30
CA TRP A 179 1.14 0.92 -17.64
C TRP A 179 0.11 1.41 -16.62
N GLY A 180 -0.96 0.64 -16.43
CA GLY A 180 -2.00 0.87 -15.44
C GLY A 180 -2.39 -0.45 -14.76
N VAL A 181 -3.22 -0.38 -13.73
CA VAL A 181 -3.74 -1.57 -13.03
C VAL A 181 -5.25 -1.51 -12.99
N ARG A 182 -5.91 -2.65 -13.15
CA ARG A 182 -7.34 -2.81 -12.93
C ARG A 182 -7.63 -4.12 -12.21
N SER A 183 -8.77 -4.21 -11.52
CA SER A 183 -9.25 -5.50 -11.03
C SER A 183 -10.12 -6.19 -12.08
N THR A 184 -10.10 -7.52 -12.09
CA THR A 184 -10.97 -8.33 -12.97
C THR A 184 -12.30 -8.70 -12.30
N VAL A 185 -12.52 -8.22 -11.07
CA VAL A 185 -13.77 -8.34 -10.30
C VAL A 185 -14.19 -6.97 -9.78
N ASP A 186 -15.46 -6.84 -9.38
CA ASP A 186 -15.95 -5.62 -8.76
C ASP A 186 -15.33 -5.45 -7.37
N LEU A 187 -14.94 -4.23 -7.02
CA LEU A 187 -14.46 -3.88 -5.69
C LEU A 187 -15.47 -2.99 -4.97
N LYS A 188 -15.58 -3.16 -3.66
CA LYS A 188 -16.48 -2.37 -2.81
C LYS A 188 -15.72 -1.28 -2.07
N LYS A 189 -16.41 -0.17 -1.77
CA LYS A 189 -15.88 0.86 -0.87
C LYS A 189 -15.44 0.22 0.46
N GLY A 190 -14.22 0.57 0.89
CA GLY A 190 -13.54 0.03 2.06
C GLY A 190 -12.79 -1.29 1.83
N GLN A 191 -12.81 -1.85 0.63
CA GLN A 191 -12.10 -3.11 0.37
C GLN A 191 -10.59 -2.88 0.22
N PHE A 192 -9.79 -3.70 0.90
CA PHE A 192 -8.34 -3.75 0.75
C PHE A 192 -7.96 -4.28 -0.65
N VAL A 193 -6.98 -3.62 -1.29
CA VAL A 193 -6.55 -3.93 -2.66
C VAL A 193 -5.18 -4.61 -2.67
N ASP A 194 -4.14 -3.91 -2.22
CA ASP A 194 -2.76 -4.39 -2.15
C ASP A 194 -1.94 -3.42 -1.29
N THR A 195 -0.69 -3.76 -0.98
CA THR A 195 0.28 -2.81 -0.37
C THR A 195 1.20 -2.20 -1.43
N TYR A 196 1.65 -0.97 -1.21
CA TYR A 196 2.80 -0.42 -1.93
C TYR A 196 4.07 -1.02 -1.31
N MET A 197 4.83 -1.75 -2.13
CA MET A 197 6.00 -2.50 -1.70
C MET A 197 7.22 -2.05 -2.48
N GLY A 198 8.40 -2.22 -1.89
CA GLY A 198 9.64 -1.91 -2.58
C GLY A 198 10.86 -2.07 -1.69
N GLU A 199 11.93 -1.38 -2.05
CA GLU A 199 13.11 -1.28 -1.20
C GLU A 199 12.84 -0.22 -0.12
N VAL A 200 12.86 -0.60 1.16
CA VAL A 200 12.81 0.39 2.24
C VAL A 200 14.22 0.90 2.49
N ILE A 201 14.40 2.21 2.34
CA ILE A 201 15.69 2.90 2.35
C ILE A 201 15.69 4.06 3.35
N THR A 202 16.89 4.46 3.77
CA THR A 202 17.07 5.63 4.65
C THR A 202 16.89 6.93 3.87
N PRO A 203 16.60 8.05 4.54
CA PRO A 203 16.48 9.36 3.89
C PRO A 203 17.72 9.73 3.08
N GLU A 204 18.91 9.43 3.59
CA GLU A 204 20.18 9.75 2.91
C GLU A 204 20.35 8.96 1.62
N GLU A 205 19.89 7.70 1.59
CA GLU A 205 19.90 6.88 0.40
C GLU A 205 18.84 7.34 -0.61
N ALA A 206 17.67 7.77 -0.14
CA ALA A 206 16.64 8.36 -1.00
C ALA A 206 17.15 9.63 -1.69
N ASP A 207 17.76 10.55 -0.93
CA ASP A 207 18.35 11.79 -1.46
C ASP A 207 19.49 11.51 -2.45
N ARG A 208 20.35 10.54 -2.14
CA ARG A 208 21.39 10.08 -3.07
C ARG A 208 20.78 9.57 -4.39
N ARG A 209 19.69 8.80 -4.32
CA ARG A 209 18.98 8.29 -5.50
C ARG A 209 18.29 9.38 -6.30
N ARG A 210 17.64 10.35 -5.64
CA ARG A 210 17.07 11.55 -6.28
C ARG A 210 18.14 12.33 -7.06
N ALA A 211 19.29 12.59 -6.43
CA ALA A 211 20.39 13.34 -7.04
C ALA A 211 21.04 12.64 -8.26
N LEU A 212 20.94 11.32 -8.35
CA LEU A 212 21.47 10.54 -9.47
C LEU A 212 20.48 10.33 -10.61
N SER A 213 19.19 10.62 -10.39
CA SER A 213 18.20 10.51 -11.45
C SER A 213 18.39 11.65 -12.45
N ASP A 214 18.62 11.31 -13.73
CA ASP A 214 18.73 12.27 -14.84
C ASP A 214 17.51 13.21 -14.95
N ILE A 215 16.39 12.80 -14.35
CA ILE A 215 15.16 13.58 -14.20
C ILE A 215 14.69 13.37 -12.76
N ALA A 216 15.01 14.30 -11.85
CA ALA A 216 14.63 14.22 -10.43
C ALA A 216 13.12 13.90 -10.26
N SER A 217 12.26 14.54 -11.05
CA SER A 217 10.80 14.34 -11.02
C SER A 217 10.31 12.95 -11.42
N ARG A 218 11.11 12.12 -12.10
CA ARG A 218 10.75 10.72 -12.37
C ARG A 218 11.01 9.81 -11.17
N LYS A 219 11.93 10.20 -10.30
CA LYS A 219 12.31 9.40 -9.14
C LYS A 219 11.31 9.56 -8.00
N ASP A 220 10.84 10.79 -7.79
CA ASP A 220 9.83 11.11 -6.77
C ASP A 220 8.50 10.36 -6.99
N VAL A 221 8.17 9.99 -8.23
CA VAL A 221 6.99 9.16 -8.55
C VAL A 221 7.00 7.76 -7.91
N TYR A 222 8.18 7.20 -7.61
CA TYR A 222 8.30 5.85 -7.07
C TYR A 222 8.71 5.78 -5.61
N LEU A 223 8.98 6.93 -4.99
CA LEU A 223 9.39 7.07 -3.60
C LEU A 223 8.20 7.49 -2.75
N PHE A 224 7.88 6.68 -1.74
CA PHE A 224 6.84 7.01 -0.78
C PHE A 224 7.42 7.06 0.63
N ALA A 225 7.29 8.21 1.29
CA ALA A 225 7.72 8.39 2.66
C ALA A 225 6.83 7.60 3.65
N LEU A 226 7.45 7.07 4.70
CA LEU A 226 6.79 6.43 5.84
C LEU A 226 6.64 7.44 6.97
N ASP A 227 5.90 8.52 6.69
CA ASP A 227 5.87 9.76 7.49
C ASP A 227 4.66 9.86 8.42
N LYS A 228 3.76 8.87 8.43
CA LYS A 228 2.50 8.94 9.19
C LYS A 228 2.70 9.25 10.67
N PHE A 229 3.81 8.75 11.22
CA PHE A 229 4.16 8.87 12.64
C PHE A 229 5.40 9.76 12.86
N SER A 230 5.86 10.48 11.84
CA SER A 230 6.97 11.42 12.01
C SER A 230 6.54 12.55 12.93
N ASP A 231 7.24 12.68 14.05
CA ASP A 231 6.99 13.69 15.08
C ASP A 231 8.33 14.08 15.72
N PRO A 232 8.81 15.33 15.53
CA PRO A 232 10.05 15.82 16.13
C PRO A 232 10.13 15.66 17.65
N GLU A 233 8.98 15.65 18.34
CA GLU A 233 8.89 15.52 19.79
C GLU A 233 8.60 14.07 20.25
N SER A 234 8.62 13.11 19.31
CA SER A 234 8.39 11.70 19.62
C SER A 234 9.43 11.17 20.62
N PRO A 235 8.99 10.36 21.63
CA PRO A 235 9.93 9.65 22.50
C PRO A 235 10.72 8.56 21.76
N ASP A 236 10.21 8.07 20.61
CA ASP A 236 10.95 7.16 19.73
C ASP A 236 11.85 7.96 18.80
N GLU A 237 13.17 7.81 18.96
CA GLU A 237 14.16 8.55 18.20
C GLU A 237 14.06 8.32 16.68
N ARG A 238 13.53 7.15 16.27
CA ARG A 238 13.34 6.78 14.85
C ARG A 238 12.25 7.60 14.17
N LEU A 239 11.36 8.22 14.95
CA LEU A 239 10.25 9.04 14.47
C LEU A 239 10.55 10.55 14.49
N ARG A 240 11.64 10.99 15.14
CA ARG A 240 11.99 12.42 15.25
C ARG A 240 12.63 12.99 13.98
N GLY A 241 13.32 12.15 13.22
CA GLY A 241 14.05 12.54 12.03
C GLY A 241 13.22 12.45 10.74
N PRO A 242 13.84 12.72 9.59
CA PRO A 242 13.23 12.43 8.30
C PRO A 242 12.83 10.94 8.22
N PRO A 243 11.65 10.64 7.67
CA PRO A 243 11.11 9.29 7.61
C PRO A 243 11.89 8.40 6.64
N LEU A 244 11.84 7.09 6.87
CA LEU A 244 12.24 6.11 5.86
C LEU A 244 11.35 6.22 4.62
N GLU A 245 11.83 5.69 3.49
CA GLU A 245 11.07 5.72 2.23
C GLU A 245 11.01 4.33 1.58
N VAL A 246 9.91 4.05 0.88
CA VAL A 246 9.74 2.86 0.05
C VAL A 246 9.99 3.22 -1.42
N ASP A 247 11.05 2.67 -2.00
CA ASP A 247 11.42 2.84 -3.40
C ASP A 247 10.94 1.66 -4.25
N GLY A 248 9.93 1.92 -5.08
CA GLY A 248 9.34 0.93 -5.97
C GLY A 248 9.93 0.90 -7.38
N GLU A 249 10.99 1.66 -7.70
CA GLU A 249 11.40 1.88 -9.09
C GLU A 249 11.79 0.57 -9.80
N PHE A 250 12.66 -0.23 -9.17
CA PHE A 250 13.21 -1.46 -9.75
C PHE A 250 12.68 -2.74 -9.09
N MET A 251 12.01 -2.64 -7.94
CA MET A 251 11.44 -3.78 -7.24
C MET A 251 10.13 -3.37 -6.57
N SER A 252 9.02 -4.02 -6.90
CA SER A 252 7.72 -3.73 -6.28
C SER A 252 6.66 -4.80 -6.61
N GLY A 253 5.48 -4.68 -6.00
CA GLY A 253 4.29 -5.42 -6.38
C GLY A 253 3.56 -4.79 -7.58
N PRO A 254 2.33 -5.27 -7.89
CA PRO A 254 1.48 -4.69 -8.93
C PRO A 254 1.12 -3.23 -8.68
N SER A 255 1.03 -2.82 -7.42
CA SER A 255 0.63 -1.48 -6.98
C SER A 255 1.49 -0.34 -7.53
N ARG A 256 2.76 -0.58 -7.85
CA ARG A 256 3.66 0.36 -8.55
C ARG A 256 3.09 0.92 -9.85
N PHE A 257 2.27 0.13 -10.54
CA PHE A 257 1.72 0.50 -11.84
C PHE A 257 0.37 1.21 -11.74
N ILE A 258 -0.14 1.47 -10.53
CA ILE A 258 -1.37 2.23 -10.32
C ILE A 258 -1.09 3.69 -10.67
N ASN A 259 -1.86 4.26 -11.60
CA ASN A 259 -1.64 5.63 -12.06
C ASN A 259 -2.23 6.66 -11.11
N HIS A 260 -1.72 7.88 -11.25
CA HIS A 260 -2.30 9.06 -10.63
C HIS A 260 -3.71 9.39 -11.16
N SER A 261 -4.59 9.88 -10.27
CA SER A 261 -5.80 10.62 -10.61
C SER A 261 -6.10 11.71 -9.59
N CYS A 262 -6.52 12.90 -10.05
CA CYS A 262 -7.03 13.97 -9.16
C CYS A 262 -8.46 13.69 -8.65
N ASP A 263 -9.13 12.66 -9.18
CA ASP A 263 -10.37 12.10 -8.63
C ASP A 263 -10.20 10.58 -8.47
N PRO A 264 -9.43 10.13 -7.46
CA PRO A 264 -8.98 8.75 -7.36
C PRO A 264 -10.05 7.80 -6.82
N ASN A 265 -9.94 6.51 -7.14
CA ASN A 265 -10.81 5.48 -6.56
C ASN A 265 -10.14 4.67 -5.44
N LEU A 266 -8.84 4.84 -5.24
CA LEU A 266 -8.07 4.30 -4.11
C LEU A 266 -7.47 5.41 -3.24
N ARG A 267 -7.12 5.04 -2.01
CA ARG A 267 -6.31 5.86 -1.08
C ARG A 267 -5.35 4.96 -0.30
N ILE A 268 -4.19 5.50 0.08
CA ILE A 268 -3.20 4.85 0.94
C ILE A 268 -3.56 5.10 2.41
N PHE A 269 -3.47 4.05 3.22
CA PHE A 269 -3.56 4.09 4.67
C PHE A 269 -2.30 3.48 5.26
N ALA A 270 -1.76 4.12 6.30
CA ALA A 270 -0.69 3.54 7.08
C ALA A 270 -1.25 2.39 7.92
N ARG A 271 -0.70 1.18 7.75
CA ARG A 271 -1.03 0.03 8.60
C ARG A 271 0.17 -0.31 9.48
N VAL A 272 -0.07 -0.42 10.78
CA VAL A 272 0.92 -0.81 11.79
C VAL A 272 0.57 -2.22 12.25
N GLY A 273 1.56 -3.10 12.19
CA GLY A 273 1.52 -4.39 12.88
C GLY A 273 2.02 -4.20 14.30
N ASP A 274 3.32 -4.36 14.50
CA ASP A 274 3.95 -4.09 15.79
C ASP A 274 4.04 -2.58 16.06
N HIS A 275 3.61 -2.14 17.25
CA HIS A 275 3.72 -0.74 17.69
C HIS A 275 5.17 -0.25 17.73
N ALA A 276 6.14 -1.15 17.92
CA ALA A 276 7.55 -0.82 17.86
C ALA A 276 8.06 -0.56 16.43
N ASP A 277 7.27 -0.89 15.40
CA ASP A 277 7.63 -0.75 13.99
C ASP A 277 6.80 0.32 13.25
N LYS A 278 6.31 1.35 13.97
CA LYS A 278 5.60 2.49 13.36
C LYS A 278 6.41 3.22 12.29
N HIS A 279 7.74 3.30 12.45
CA HIS A 279 8.66 3.89 11.46
C HIS A 279 8.77 3.05 10.17
N LEU A 280 8.23 1.83 10.19
CA LEU A 280 8.18 0.86 9.09
C LEU A 280 6.75 0.48 8.70
N HIS A 281 5.78 1.35 8.98
CA HIS A 281 4.38 1.06 8.69
C HIS A 281 4.16 0.69 7.21
N ASP A 282 3.19 -0.18 6.95
CA ASP A 282 2.80 -0.55 5.61
C ASP A 282 2.04 0.60 4.93
N LEU A 283 2.13 0.67 3.59
CA LEU A 283 1.34 1.57 2.75
C LEU A 283 0.21 0.76 2.09
N ALA A 284 -0.95 0.70 2.72
CA ALA A 284 -2.06 -0.16 2.28
C ALA A 284 -3.08 0.59 1.42
N PHE A 285 -3.36 0.08 0.22
CA PHE A 285 -4.40 0.64 -0.65
C PHE A 285 -5.79 0.12 -0.29
N PHE A 286 -6.72 1.02 -0.06
CA PHE A 286 -8.14 0.74 0.10
C PHE A 286 -8.98 1.47 -0.94
N ALA A 287 -10.03 0.82 -1.41
CA ALA A 287 -11.02 1.45 -2.29
C ALA A 287 -11.85 2.48 -1.52
N ILE A 288 -11.92 3.73 -2.00
CA ILE A 288 -12.69 4.81 -1.35
C ILE A 288 -14.10 4.99 -1.94
N ARG A 289 -14.41 4.25 -3.00
CA ARG A 289 -15.71 4.13 -3.66
C ARG A 289 -15.87 2.71 -4.23
N ASP A 290 -17.07 2.33 -4.62
CA ASP A 290 -17.27 1.09 -5.39
C ASP A 290 -16.56 1.23 -6.76
N ILE A 291 -15.88 0.17 -7.20
CA ILE A 291 -15.09 0.15 -8.44
C ILE A 291 -15.58 -1.02 -9.30
N PRO A 292 -16.27 -0.76 -10.41
CA PRO A 292 -16.64 -1.79 -11.38
C PRO A 292 -15.42 -2.57 -11.89
N LYS A 293 -15.60 -3.86 -12.18
CA LYS A 293 -14.58 -4.68 -12.82
C LYS A 293 -14.09 -4.03 -14.12
N GLY A 294 -12.78 -4.04 -14.32
CA GLY A 294 -12.17 -3.49 -15.53
C GLY A 294 -11.90 -1.98 -15.48
N ASP A 295 -12.44 -1.25 -14.50
CA ASP A 295 -12.08 0.14 -14.28
C ASP A 295 -10.64 0.25 -13.77
N GLU A 296 -9.93 1.29 -14.23
CA GLU A 296 -8.55 1.53 -13.82
C GLU A 296 -8.50 1.96 -12.36
N LEU A 297 -7.63 1.32 -11.59
CA LEU A 297 -7.29 1.71 -10.24
C LEU A 297 -6.38 2.93 -10.30
N THR A 298 -6.70 3.95 -9.50
CA THR A 298 -5.95 5.19 -9.42
C THR A 298 -5.95 5.74 -8.00
N PHE A 299 -4.85 6.38 -7.61
CA PHE A 299 -4.75 7.11 -6.35
C PHE A 299 -4.17 8.50 -6.60
N ASP A 300 -4.29 9.38 -5.61
CA ASP A 300 -3.68 10.69 -5.68
C ASP A 300 -2.27 10.62 -5.07
N TYR A 301 -1.25 10.92 -5.88
CA TYR A 301 0.17 10.78 -5.53
C TYR A 301 0.62 11.76 -4.46
N VAL A 302 -0.15 12.83 -4.26
CA VAL A 302 0.19 13.95 -3.37
C VAL A 302 -0.84 14.12 -2.26
N ASP A 303 -1.66 13.09 -2.04
CA ASP A 303 -2.75 13.11 -1.08
C ASP A 303 -2.22 13.30 0.36
N GLY A 304 -2.28 14.54 0.86
CA GLY A 304 -1.71 14.94 2.16
C GLY A 304 -0.77 16.14 2.09
N VAL A 305 -0.32 16.53 0.89
CA VAL A 305 0.41 17.79 0.66
C VAL A 305 -0.59 18.95 0.71
N LYS A 306 -0.26 20.03 1.42
CA LYS A 306 -1.17 21.19 1.54
C LYS A 306 -1.32 21.86 0.18
N ASP A 307 -2.56 22.20 -0.19
CA ASP A 307 -2.89 22.82 -1.47
C ASP A 307 -2.05 24.09 -1.76
N ASP A 308 -1.71 24.87 -0.72
CA ASP A 308 -0.90 26.08 -0.86
C ASP A 308 0.51 25.79 -1.41
N ASP A 309 1.14 24.68 -1.00
CA ASP A 309 2.48 24.30 -1.47
C ASP A 309 2.43 23.90 -2.96
N MET A 310 1.34 23.25 -3.38
CA MET A 310 1.13 22.85 -4.77
C MET A 310 0.81 24.03 -5.69
N VAL A 311 0.01 24.99 -5.21
CA VAL A 311 -0.32 26.20 -5.96
C VAL A 311 0.92 27.07 -6.15
N ASN A 312 1.73 27.23 -5.11
CA ASN A 312 2.98 28.00 -5.17
C ASN A 312 3.96 27.38 -6.17
N ASP A 313 4.10 26.06 -6.16
CA ASP A 313 5.02 25.39 -7.09
C ASP A 313 4.52 25.43 -8.54
N ALA A 314 3.19 25.51 -8.78
CA ALA A 314 2.61 25.57 -10.13
C ALA A 314 2.76 26.95 -10.77
N LEU A 315 2.97 27.96 -9.92
CA LEU A 315 3.24 29.35 -10.28
C LEU A 315 4.75 29.62 -10.46
N ASP A 316 5.63 28.79 -9.89
CA ASP A 316 7.08 28.88 -10.05
C ASP A 316 7.50 28.36 -11.45
N PRO A 317 7.95 29.24 -12.38
CA PRO A 317 8.37 28.85 -13.71
C PRO A 317 9.57 27.89 -13.73
N ALA A 318 10.40 27.90 -12.68
CA ALA A 318 11.56 27.02 -12.56
C ALA A 318 11.12 25.58 -12.25
N LYS A 319 10.16 25.40 -11.33
CA LYS A 319 9.61 24.09 -10.97
C LYS A 319 8.72 23.52 -12.07
N LYS A 320 7.93 24.36 -12.73
CA LYS A 320 6.99 23.97 -13.80
C LYS A 320 7.67 23.30 -15.00
N LYS A 321 8.95 23.57 -15.26
CA LYS A 321 9.70 22.99 -16.39
C LYS A 321 9.95 21.49 -16.20
N ASP A 322 10.02 21.02 -14.96
CA ASP A 322 10.37 19.63 -14.62
C ASP A 322 9.15 18.79 -14.24
N MET A 323 7.96 19.39 -14.21
CA MET A 323 6.70 18.74 -13.87
C MET A 323 6.11 17.94 -15.04
N ALA A 324 5.65 16.72 -14.76
CA ALA A 324 4.93 15.92 -15.74
C ALA A 324 3.47 16.40 -15.87
N ILE A 325 2.94 16.44 -17.10
CA ILE A 325 1.54 16.82 -17.33
C ILE A 325 0.62 15.71 -16.84
N CYS A 326 -0.42 16.06 -16.08
CA CYS A 326 -1.42 15.12 -15.62
C CYS A 326 -2.42 14.79 -16.75
N LEU A 327 -2.54 13.49 -17.04
CA LEU A 327 -3.42 12.96 -18.10
C LEU A 327 -4.58 12.14 -17.52
N CYS A 328 -5.00 12.41 -16.28
CA CYS A 328 -6.04 11.64 -15.60
C CYS A 328 -7.45 11.77 -16.24
N GLY A 329 -7.68 12.81 -17.04
CA GLY A 329 -8.94 13.03 -17.76
C GLY A 329 -10.13 13.44 -16.88
N THR A 330 -9.92 13.70 -15.60
CA THR A 330 -10.98 14.11 -14.68
C THR A 330 -11.30 15.60 -14.81
N ALA A 331 -12.56 15.99 -14.55
CA ALA A 331 -12.96 17.39 -14.57
C ALA A 331 -12.30 18.23 -13.46
N LYS A 332 -11.82 17.58 -12.39
CA LYS A 332 -11.13 18.19 -11.25
C LYS A 332 -9.60 18.10 -11.37
N CYS A 333 -9.08 17.92 -12.59
CA CYS A 333 -7.65 17.76 -12.82
C CYS A 333 -6.86 19.01 -12.40
N ARG A 334 -5.78 18.81 -11.63
CA ARG A 334 -4.84 19.89 -11.22
C ARG A 334 -3.81 20.24 -12.30
N GLY A 335 -3.83 19.55 -13.44
CA GLY A 335 -3.02 19.84 -14.64
C GLY A 335 -1.62 19.21 -14.65
N PHE A 336 -0.98 19.02 -13.50
CA PHE A 336 0.36 18.46 -13.40
C PHE A 336 0.48 17.39 -12.30
N LEU A 337 1.49 16.54 -12.45
CA LEU A 337 1.95 15.57 -11.47
C LEU A 337 3.17 16.19 -10.76
N TRP A 338 3.27 15.94 -9.47
CA TRP A 338 4.33 16.44 -8.60
C TRP A 338 5.25 15.29 -8.23
#